data_AF-A0A1L3NLM4-F1
#
_entry.id   AF-A0A1L3NLM4-F1
#
_cell.length_a   1.000
_cell.length_b   1.000
_cell.length_c   1.000
_cell.angle_alpha   90.00
_cell.angle_beta   90.00
_cell.angle_gamma   90.00
#
_symmetry.space_group_name_H-M   'P 1'
#
loop_
_entity.id
_entity.type
_entity.pdbx_description
1 polymer ?
#
loop_
_entity_poly.entity_id
_entity_poly.type
_entity_poly.pdbx_seq_one_letter_code
_entity_poly.pdbx_strand_id
1 'polypeptide(L)' 'MFTEKFLEVLKHELVKIDGFIRSERFSSLVNERKILSLSVWEDEDAVSKWRNIVEHCMA' A
#
# COMPACT_ATOMS: atom_id res chain seq x y z
N MET A 1 -17.11 0.92 5.91
CA MET A 1 -16.86 0.02 7.05
C MET A 1 -16.07 -1.25 6.69
N PHE A 2 -16.30 -1.93 5.55
CA PHE A 2 -15.51 -3.14 5.19
C PHE A 2 -14.19 -2.83 4.44
N THR A 3 -14.12 -1.74 3.68
CA THR A 3 -12.93 -1.35 2.91
C THR A 3 -11.84 -0.70 3.74
N GLU A 4 -12.18 0.07 4.78
CA GLU A 4 -11.19 0.79 5.61
C GLU A 4 -10.28 -0.17 6.38
N LYS A 5 -10.84 -1.29 6.88
CA LYS A 5 -10.11 -2.23 7.72
C LYS A 5 -9.02 -3.00 6.96
N PHE A 6 -9.22 -3.28 5.68
CA PHE A 6 -8.24 -3.98 4.85
C PHE A 6 -7.06 -3.06 4.46
N LEU A 7 -7.36 -1.77 4.28
CA LEU A 7 -6.36 -0.76 3.93
C LEU A 7 -5.40 -0.45 5.08
N GLU A 8 -5.84 -0.55 6.33
CA GLU A 8 -4.96 -0.36 7.50
C GLU A 8 -3.94 -1.48 7.65
N VAL A 9 -4.31 -2.73 7.38
CA VAL A 9 -3.41 -3.90 7.48
C VAL A 9 -2.24 -3.77 6.50
N LEU A 10 -2.52 -3.41 5.25
CA LEU A 10 -1.47 -3.18 4.24
C LEU A 10 -0.49 -2.07 4.65
N LYS A 11 -0.98 -1.03 5.33
CA LYS A 11 -0.12 0.08 5.79
C LYS A 11 0.88 -0.40 6.84
N HIS A 12 0.47 -1.28 7.75
CA HIS A 12 1.35 -1.79 8.79
C HIS A 12 2.43 -2.72 8.25
N GLU A 13 2.14 -3.51 7.22
CA GLU A 13 3.15 -4.37 6.58
C GLU A 13 4.13 -3.57 5.71
N LEU A 14 3.66 -2.54 5.03
CA LEU A 14 4.50 -1.64 4.21
C LEU A 14 5.65 -1.01 5.01
N VAL A 15 5.38 -0.56 6.25
CA VAL A 15 6.36 0.12 7.11
C VAL A 15 7.51 -0.80 7.55
N LYS A 16 7.32 -2.12 7.50
CA LYS A 16 8.33 -3.09 7.92
C LYS A 16 9.36 -3.42 6.84
N ILE A 17 9.18 -2.90 5.62
CA ILE A 17 10.00 -3.26 4.48
C ILE A 17 11.13 -2.25 4.32
N ASP A 18 12.33 -2.79 4.20
CA ASP A 18 13.54 -2.02 3.94
C ASP A 18 13.41 -1.21 2.64
N GLY A 19 13.76 0.08 2.70
CA GLY A 19 13.57 1.03 1.60
C GLY A 19 12.17 1.64 1.47
N PHE A 20 11.23 1.37 2.38
CA PHE A 20 9.95 2.09 2.43
C PHE A 20 10.13 3.52 2.96
N ILE A 21 9.66 4.52 2.21
CA ILE A 21 9.75 5.94 2.61
C ILE A 21 8.42 6.43 3.20
N ARG A 22 7.33 6.34 2.43
CA ARG A 22 5.99 6.74 2.91
C ARG A 22 4.87 6.14 2.06
N SER A 23 3.64 6.17 2.58
CA SER A 23 2.43 5.84 1.82
C SER A 23 1.30 6.81 2.14
N GLU A 24 0.62 7.25 1.09
CA GLU A 24 -0.46 8.24 1.10
C GLU A 24 -1.69 7.65 0.40
N ARG A 25 -2.88 8.04 0.86
CA ARG A 25 -4.14 7.56 0.29
C ARG A 25 -5.05 8.72 -0.09
N PHE A 26 -5.67 8.57 -1.25
CA PHE A 26 -6.56 9.57 -1.82
C PHE A 26 -7.87 8.89 -2.21
N SER A 27 -8.99 9.44 -1.76
CA SER A 27 -10.31 9.05 -2.24
C SER A 27 -10.57 9.73 -3.58
N SER A 28 -11.18 9.02 -4.52
CA SER A 28 -11.56 9.63 -5.79
C SER A 28 -12.67 10.65 -5.59
N LEU A 29 -12.53 11.81 -6.23
CA LEU A 29 -13.54 12.88 -6.21
C LEU A 29 -14.75 12.58 -7.11
N VAL A 30 -14.60 11.67 -8.09
CA VAL A 30 -15.64 11.34 -9.08
C VAL A 30 -16.33 10.02 -8.74
N ASN A 31 -15.65 9.11 -8.05
CA ASN A 31 -16.19 7.81 -7.70
C ASN A 31 -15.83 7.45 -6.24
N GLU A 32 -16.77 7.66 -5.33
CA GLU A 32 -16.62 7.45 -3.89
C GLU A 32 -16.20 6.02 -3.49
N ARG A 33 -16.34 5.04 -4.40
CA ARG A 33 -15.90 3.66 -4.19
C ARG A 33 -14.45 3.39 -4.62
N LYS A 34 -13.76 4.37 -5.20
CA LYS A 34 -12.36 4.23 -5.65
C LYS A 34 -11.40 4.93 -4.69
N ILE A 35 -10.31 4.24 -4.39
CA ILE A 35 -9.21 4.74 -3.56
C ILE A 35 -7.90 4.52 -4.33
N LEU A 36 -7.03 5.53 -4.32
CA LEU A 36 -5.65 5.43 -4.77
C LEU A 36 -4.75 5.30 -3.54
N SER A 37 -3.93 4.26 -3.51
CA SER A 37 -2.80 4.17 -2.57
C SER A 37 -1.51 4.44 -3.32
N LEU A 38 -0.78 5.46 -2.91
CA LEU A 38 0.53 5.82 -3.46
C LEU A 38 1.59 5.49 -2.41
N SER A 39 2.60 4.71 -2.77
CA SER A 39 3.72 4.39 -1.90
C SER A 39 5.02 4.83 -2.55
N VAL A 40 5.88 5.48 -1.77
CA VAL A 40 7.19 5.97 -2.17
C VAL A 40 8.25 5.09 -1.54
N TRP A 41 9.22 4.69 -2.35
CA TRP A 41 10.29 3.77 -2.01
C TRP A 41 11.63 4.38 -2.40
N GLU A 42 12.70 3.92 -1.77
CA GLU A 42 14.07 4.37 -2.03
C GLU A 42 14.54 3.97 -3.43
N ASP A 43 14.26 2.73 -3.83
CA ASP A 43 14.65 2.19 -5.13
C ASP A 43 13.67 1.11 -5.64
N GLU A 44 13.95 0.59 -6.83
CA GLU A 44 13.14 -0.45 -7.48
C GLU A 44 13.28 -1.83 -6.82
N ASP A 45 14.43 -2.12 -6.20
CA ASP A 45 14.68 -3.40 -5.52
C ASP A 45 13.80 -3.52 -4.26
N ALA A 46 13.63 -2.44 -3.51
CA ALA A 46 12.71 -2.36 -2.38
C ALA A 46 11.26 -2.61 -2.82
N VAL A 47 10.84 -2.04 -3.96
CA VAL A 47 9.52 -2.28 -4.55
C VAL A 47 9.36 -3.75 -4.95
N SER A 48 10.38 -4.34 -5.57
CA SER A 48 10.37 -5.74 -6.00
C SER A 48 10.23 -6.69 -4.80
N LYS A 49 10.98 -6.45 -3.72
CA LYS A 49 10.86 -7.23 -2.48
C LYS A 49 9.43 -7.16 -1.90
N TRP A 50 8.84 -5.96 -1.85
CA TRP A 50 7.46 -5.79 -1.38
C TRP A 50 6.42 -6.45 -2.28
N ARG A 51 6.56 -6.40 -3.60
CA ARG A 51 5.59 -7.03 -4.50
C ARG A 51 5.56 -8.56 -4.38
N ASN A 52 6.68 -9.15 -3.96
CA ASN A 52 6.87 -10.60 -3.94
C ASN A 52 6.58 -11.25 -2.56
N ILE A 53 6.18 -10.48 -1.54
CA ILE A 53 5.68 -11.06 -0.29
C ILE A 53 4.23 -11.53 -0.44
N VAL A 54 3.92 -12.66 0.20
CA VAL A 54 2.66 -13.40 0.07
C VAL A 54 1.46 -12.54 0.45
N GLU A 55 1.63 -11.67 1.44
CA GLU A 55 0.64 -10.75 1.97
C GLU A 55 0.21 -9.69 0.96
N HIS A 56 1.09 -9.28 0.03
CA HIS A 56 0.73 -8.38 -1.06
C HIS A 56 0.01 -9.14 -2.19
N CYS A 57 0.40 -10.37 -2.48
CA CYS A 57 -0.22 -11.19 -3.53
C CYS A 57 -1.68 -11.58 -3.23
N MET A 58 -2.08 -11.61 -1.96
CA MET A 58 -3.45 -11.94 -1.53
C MET A 58 -4.34 -10.71 -1.30
N ALA A 59 -3.82 -9.50 -1.54
CA ALA A 59 -4.51 -8.23 -1.30
C ALA A 59 -5.30 -7.69 -2.48
#